data_AF-A0A6P1ACQ0-F1
#
_entry.id   AF-A0A6P1ACQ0-F1
#
_cell.length_a   1.000
_cell.length_b   1.000
_cell.length_c   1.000
_cell.angle_alpha   90.00
_cell.angle_beta   90.00
_cell.angle_gamma   90.00
#
_symmetry.space_group_name_H-M   'P 1'
#
loop_
_entity.id
_entity.type
_entity.pdbx_description
1 polymer ?
#
loop_
_entity_poly.entity_id
_entity_poly.type
_entity_poly.pdbx_seq_one_letter_code
_entity_poly.pdbx_strand_id
1 'polypeptide(L)'
;MEKEKITFEEALEFVQKKVYLQTNNHLSLQEETILKGAWEESSYEEIGESLYLSSGYVRNSAASLWKTLSKVFQQKITKSQFHYLICKIISEEEITPPFFEEEEEEESQLDKGSILLVDDQVENLQILSKLLKENGYQVRSANGGNIALRSLEKILPDLILLDILMPNLNGYEVCKILKKQAKTALIPVIFISALNEPIDKIKAFELGGSDYITKPFELQEVLARVSCQITLRKQRIQLEAEIKQHQQTIEILYQSRSILASILNYSYHGIAAFEAIRSPVDAEITDFRCLLVNPAFAECFNLTSSQLMTRKSCLDFFKANNLDWLEGFIKVIKTGKTFQQKFYYQNKVYQVFAVKLGDGITLTLQPLLEKGGLSG
;
A
#
# COMPACT_ATOMS: atom_id res chain seq x y z
N MET A 1 -40.98 19.20 1.33
CA MET A 1 -39.85 18.87 2.24
C MET A 1 -38.60 18.88 1.39
N GLU A 2 -37.79 19.93 1.53
CA GLU A 2 -36.47 19.99 0.90
C GLU A 2 -35.62 18.84 1.48
N LYS A 3 -35.12 17.95 0.63
CA LYS A 3 -34.14 16.94 1.05
C LYS A 3 -32.88 17.70 1.48
N GLU A 4 -32.39 17.44 2.70
CA GLU A 4 -31.09 17.95 3.15
C GLU A 4 -30.02 17.58 2.13
N LYS A 5 -29.22 18.58 1.76
CA LYS A 5 -28.21 18.45 0.72
C LYS A 5 -26.97 17.81 1.34
N ILE A 6 -26.74 16.52 1.04
CA ILE A 6 -25.59 15.75 1.53
C ILE A 6 -24.30 16.55 1.32
N THR A 7 -23.55 16.76 2.41
CA THR A 7 -22.28 17.47 2.38
C THR A 7 -21.16 16.57 1.86
N PHE A 8 -20.05 17.16 1.40
CA PHE A 8 -18.90 16.37 0.96
C PHE A 8 -18.28 15.58 2.12
N GLU A 9 -18.31 16.10 3.35
CA GLU A 9 -17.75 15.45 4.53
C GLU A 9 -18.50 14.15 4.86
N GLU A 10 -19.83 14.18 4.81
CA GLU A 10 -20.69 12.99 4.99
C GLU A 10 -20.49 11.97 3.87
N ALA A 11 -20.39 12.44 2.63
CA ALA A 11 -20.13 11.57 1.48
C ALA A 11 -18.73 10.92 1.54
N LEU A 12 -17.73 11.67 2.01
CA LEU A 12 -16.36 11.17 2.17
C LEU A 12 -16.30 10.11 3.27
N GLU A 13 -16.93 10.34 4.42
CA GLU A 13 -16.99 9.36 5.50
C GLU A 13 -17.66 8.05 5.05
N PHE A 14 -18.77 8.15 4.33
CA PHE A 14 -19.46 6.99 3.75
C PHE A 14 -18.58 6.18 2.79
N VAL A 15 -17.92 6.87 1.85
CA VAL A 15 -17.02 6.24 0.88
C VAL A 15 -15.82 5.60 1.59
N GLN A 16 -15.21 6.30 2.56
CA GLN A 16 -14.09 5.81 3.35
C GLN A 16 -14.43 4.51 4.07
N LYS A 17 -15.60 4.46 4.71
CA LYS A 17 -16.09 3.29 5.44
C LYS A 17 -16.31 2.09 4.51
N LYS A 18 -16.95 2.26 3.36
CA LYS A 18 -17.15 1.18 2.37
C LYS A 18 -15.83 0.68 1.77
N VAL A 19 -14.89 1.58 1.46
CA VAL A 19 -13.56 1.21 0.96
C VAL A 19 -12.80 0.40 2.00
N TYR A 20 -12.81 0.83 3.27
CA TYR A 20 -12.15 0.11 4.36
C TYR A 20 -12.74 -1.29 4.55
N LEU A 21 -14.06 -1.43 4.58
CA LEU A 21 -14.72 -2.73 4.77
C LEU A 21 -14.40 -3.75 3.67
N GLN A 22 -14.19 -3.31 2.42
CA GLN A 22 -13.92 -4.22 1.31
C GLN A 22 -12.44 -4.42 0.98
N THR A 23 -11.58 -3.47 1.34
CA THR A 23 -10.16 -3.49 0.94
C THR A 23 -9.19 -3.50 2.12
N ASN A 24 -9.69 -3.31 3.35
CA ASN A 24 -8.92 -3.14 4.58
C ASN A 24 -7.89 -1.98 4.51
N ASN A 25 -8.16 -0.96 3.68
CA ASN A 25 -7.30 0.20 3.46
C ASN A 25 -8.08 1.51 3.64
N HIS A 26 -7.37 2.58 4.00
CA HIS A 26 -7.88 3.95 4.02
C HIS A 26 -7.50 4.68 2.72
N LEU A 27 -8.38 5.58 2.23
CA LEU A 27 -7.99 6.53 1.19
C LEU A 27 -6.85 7.43 1.68
N SER A 28 -5.95 7.77 0.77
CA SER A 28 -4.89 8.74 0.99
C SER A 28 -5.40 10.17 0.85
N LEU A 29 -4.70 11.13 1.45
CA LEU A 29 -5.01 12.57 1.33
C LEU A 29 -5.12 13.05 -0.14
N GLN A 30 -4.32 12.45 -1.04
CA GLN A 30 -4.38 12.74 -2.47
C GLN A 30 -5.69 12.24 -3.09
N GLU A 31 -6.14 11.04 -2.73
CA GLU A 31 -7.40 10.48 -3.21
C GLU A 31 -8.61 11.24 -2.66
N GLU A 32 -8.58 11.64 -1.39
CA GLU A 32 -9.60 12.51 -0.79
C GLU A 32 -9.71 13.84 -1.55
N THR A 33 -8.57 14.44 -1.90
CA THR A 33 -8.53 15.69 -2.66
C THR A 33 -9.05 15.51 -4.10
N ILE A 34 -8.79 14.36 -4.72
CA ILE A 34 -9.36 14.02 -6.04
C ILE A 34 -10.88 13.84 -5.95
N LEU A 35 -11.38 13.18 -4.89
CA LEU A 35 -12.82 13.04 -4.67
C LEU A 35 -13.49 14.40 -4.43
N LYS A 36 -12.84 15.27 -3.66
CA LYS A 36 -13.31 16.64 -3.43
C LYS A 36 -13.41 17.42 -4.73
N GLY A 37 -12.36 17.40 -5.55
CA GLY A 37 -12.39 18.03 -6.87
C GLY A 37 -13.41 17.40 -7.84
N ALA A 38 -13.72 16.11 -7.69
CA ALA A 38 -14.82 15.48 -8.46
C ALA A 38 -16.20 15.91 -7.94
N TRP A 39 -16.34 16.15 -6.63
CA TRP A 39 -17.56 16.61 -5.99
C TRP A 39 -17.89 18.07 -6.31
N GLU A 40 -16.85 18.90 -6.44
CA GLU A 40 -16.91 20.34 -6.76
C GLU A 40 -16.81 20.63 -8.28
N GLU A 41 -16.76 19.59 -9.11
CA GLU A 41 -16.63 19.66 -10.58
C GLU A 41 -15.34 20.35 -11.09
N SER A 42 -14.31 20.45 -10.26
CA SER A 42 -13.00 21.04 -10.61
C SER A 42 -12.28 20.26 -11.70
N SER A 43 -11.46 20.94 -12.51
CA SER A 43 -10.60 20.29 -13.52
C SER A 43 -9.44 19.50 -12.89
N TYR A 44 -8.81 18.58 -13.64
CA TYR A 44 -7.60 17.91 -13.12
C TYR A 44 -6.38 18.84 -13.09
N GLU A 45 -6.41 19.93 -13.86
CA GLU A 45 -5.44 21.02 -13.75
C GLU A 45 -5.57 21.74 -12.39
N GLU A 46 -6.77 22.14 -12.00
CA GLU A 46 -7.05 22.82 -10.71
C GLU A 46 -6.73 21.93 -9.49
N ILE A 47 -7.06 20.64 -9.56
CA ILE A 47 -6.69 19.66 -8.53
C ILE A 47 -5.16 19.48 -8.47
N GLY A 48 -4.48 19.56 -9.63
CA GLY A 48 -3.03 19.53 -9.70
C GLY A 48 -2.38 20.74 -9.04
N GLU A 49 -2.93 21.93 -9.26
CA GLU A 49 -2.44 23.16 -8.64
C GLU A 49 -2.57 23.15 -7.12
N SER A 50 -3.70 22.66 -6.56
CA SER A 50 -3.90 22.57 -5.11
C SER A 50 -3.00 21.52 -4.44
N LEU A 51 -2.60 20.49 -5.18
CA LEU A 51 -1.70 19.43 -4.71
C LEU A 51 -0.22 19.66 -5.06
N TYR A 52 0.10 20.73 -5.80
CA TYR A 52 1.42 20.96 -6.40
C TYR A 52 1.92 19.78 -7.29
N LEU A 53 1.00 19.13 -8.01
CA LEU A 53 1.25 17.99 -8.89
C LEU A 53 0.88 18.30 -10.34
N SER A 54 1.52 17.63 -11.30
CA SER A 54 1.13 17.79 -12.71
C SER A 54 -0.24 17.17 -12.98
N SER A 55 -1.03 17.79 -13.86
CA SER A 55 -2.37 17.29 -14.22
C SER A 55 -2.33 15.86 -14.80
N GLY A 56 -1.23 15.48 -15.47
CA GLY A 56 -0.99 14.11 -15.93
C GLY A 56 -0.83 13.10 -14.80
N TYR A 57 -0.13 13.46 -13.72
CA TYR A 57 0.02 12.61 -12.54
C TYR A 57 -1.30 12.45 -11.78
N VAL A 58 -2.06 13.55 -11.64
CA VAL A 58 -3.40 13.52 -11.03
C VAL A 58 -4.35 12.63 -11.83
N ARG A 59 -4.35 12.71 -13.17
CA ARG A 59 -5.17 11.85 -14.03
C ARG A 59 -4.87 10.36 -13.84
N ASN A 60 -3.59 10.00 -13.73
CA ASN A 60 -3.18 8.60 -13.50
C ASN A 60 -3.63 8.08 -12.13
N SER A 61 -3.45 8.89 -11.09
CA SER A 61 -3.89 8.57 -9.73
C SER A 61 -5.42 8.44 -9.66
N ALA A 62 -6.15 9.36 -10.31
CA ALA A 62 -7.59 9.34 -10.40
C ALA A 62 -8.12 8.10 -11.15
N ALA A 63 -7.43 7.66 -12.22
CA ALA A 63 -7.82 6.45 -12.94
C ALA A 63 -7.78 5.18 -12.07
N SER A 64 -6.77 5.06 -11.20
CA SER A 64 -6.68 3.98 -10.22
C SER A 64 -7.82 4.07 -9.20
N LEU A 65 -8.04 5.26 -8.65
CA LEU A 65 -9.11 5.53 -7.68
C LEU A 65 -10.50 5.18 -8.22
N TRP A 66 -10.84 5.63 -9.44
CA TRP A 66 -12.14 5.32 -10.05
C TRP A 66 -12.34 3.82 -10.27
N LYS A 67 -11.28 3.08 -10.59
CA LYS A 67 -11.35 1.62 -10.71
C LYS A 67 -11.59 0.94 -9.37
N THR A 68 -10.91 1.40 -8.31
CA THR A 68 -11.12 0.92 -6.94
C THR A 68 -12.54 1.18 -6.49
N LEU A 69 -13.04 2.42 -6.62
CA LEU A 69 -14.41 2.77 -6.27
C LEU A 69 -15.43 2.00 -7.10
N SER A 70 -15.18 1.82 -8.39
CA SER A 70 -16.10 1.03 -9.23
C SER A 70 -16.22 -0.43 -8.77
N LYS A 71 -15.11 -1.01 -8.28
CA LYS A 71 -15.12 -2.35 -7.68
C LYS A 71 -15.85 -2.35 -6.34
N VAL A 72 -15.59 -1.34 -5.50
CA VAL A 72 -16.17 -1.24 -4.15
C VAL A 72 -17.69 -1.11 -4.19
N PHE A 73 -18.19 -0.26 -5.07
CA PHE A 73 -19.62 0.00 -5.24
C PHE A 73 -20.29 -0.94 -6.26
N GLN A 74 -19.53 -1.89 -6.83
CA GLN A 74 -20.00 -2.86 -7.83
C GLN A 74 -20.71 -2.22 -9.04
N GLN A 75 -20.41 -0.95 -9.32
CA GLN A 75 -20.96 -0.20 -10.44
C GLN A 75 -19.90 0.74 -11.00
N LYS A 76 -20.02 1.13 -12.27
CA LYS A 76 -19.05 2.02 -12.91
C LYS A 76 -19.14 3.43 -12.29
N ILE A 77 -18.10 3.83 -11.58
CA ILE A 77 -17.94 5.19 -11.04
C ILE A 77 -16.93 5.95 -11.89
N THR A 78 -17.28 7.17 -12.28
CA THR A 78 -16.43 8.09 -13.04
C THR A 78 -16.46 9.47 -12.38
N LYS A 79 -15.47 10.32 -12.67
CA LYS A 79 -15.38 11.68 -12.12
C LYS A 79 -16.68 12.47 -12.30
N SER A 80 -17.24 12.49 -13.50
CA SER A 80 -18.45 13.28 -13.82
C SER A 80 -19.74 12.73 -13.21
N GLN A 81 -19.72 11.48 -12.72
CA GLN A 81 -20.89 10.81 -12.15
C GLN A 81 -20.78 10.64 -10.63
N PHE A 82 -19.61 10.90 -10.05
CA PHE A 82 -19.30 10.62 -8.65
C PHE A 82 -20.28 11.31 -7.70
N HIS A 83 -20.45 12.63 -7.83
CA HIS A 83 -21.36 13.42 -6.99
C HIS A 83 -22.79 12.84 -7.02
N TYR A 84 -23.35 12.66 -8.22
CA TYR A 84 -24.71 12.16 -8.39
C TYR A 84 -24.87 10.74 -7.84
N LEU A 85 -23.96 9.83 -8.15
CA LEU A 85 -24.05 8.43 -7.74
C LEU A 85 -23.94 8.25 -6.24
N ILE A 86 -23.04 8.97 -5.57
CA ILE A 86 -22.89 8.86 -4.12
C ILE A 86 -24.10 9.46 -3.41
N CYS A 87 -24.59 10.63 -3.84
CA CYS A 87 -25.84 11.19 -3.31
C CYS A 87 -27.04 10.24 -3.50
N LYS A 88 -27.12 9.58 -4.66
CA LYS A 88 -28.15 8.58 -4.96
C LYS A 88 -28.06 7.36 -4.04
N ILE A 89 -26.86 6.78 -3.87
CA ILE A 89 -26.66 5.60 -3.02
C ILE A 89 -26.98 5.92 -1.55
N ILE A 90 -26.50 7.04 -1.03
CA ILE A 90 -26.76 7.46 0.36
C ILE A 90 -28.26 7.69 0.56
N SER A 91 -28.93 8.31 -0.42
CA SER A 91 -30.38 8.55 -0.37
C SER A 91 -31.25 7.30 -0.57
N GLU A 92 -30.73 6.27 -1.24
CA GLU A 92 -31.42 4.99 -1.48
C GLU A 92 -31.24 4.01 -0.31
N GLU A 93 -30.16 4.12 0.46
CA GLU A 93 -29.94 3.34 1.69
C GLU A 93 -30.80 3.84 2.90
N GLU A 94 -31.53 4.97 2.78
CA GLU A 94 -32.31 5.59 3.88
C GLU A 94 -33.85 5.38 3.88
N ILE A 95 -34.42 4.43 3.13
CA ILE A 95 -35.86 4.10 3.22
C ILE A 95 -36.08 2.64 3.66
N THR A 96 -36.74 2.53 4.82
CA THR A 96 -37.19 1.38 5.64
C THR A 96 -37.54 0.04 4.97
N PRO A 97 -37.39 -1.08 5.72
CA PRO A 97 -37.43 -2.46 5.22
C PRO A 97 -38.86 -2.94 4.92
N PRO A 98 -39.01 -3.86 3.94
CA PRO A 98 -40.02 -4.91 4.07
C PRO A 98 -39.51 -6.29 3.63
N PHE A 99 -39.62 -7.25 4.56
CA PHE A 99 -40.37 -8.50 4.42
C PHE A 99 -40.18 -9.28 3.10
N PHE A 100 -39.34 -10.32 3.15
CA PHE A 100 -39.42 -11.46 2.25
C PHE A 100 -40.01 -12.65 3.01
N GLU A 101 -41.06 -13.22 2.44
CA GLU A 101 -41.62 -14.50 2.84
C GLU A 101 -40.55 -15.59 2.74
N GLU A 102 -40.58 -16.50 3.71
CA GLU A 102 -39.63 -17.57 3.98
C GLU A 102 -39.45 -18.50 2.77
N GLU A 103 -38.42 -18.25 1.96
CA GLU A 103 -37.60 -19.32 1.42
C GLU A 103 -36.30 -19.29 2.22
N GLU A 104 -36.05 -20.37 2.96
CA GLU A 104 -34.86 -20.57 3.80
C GLU A 104 -33.58 -20.55 2.93
N GLU A 105 -33.11 -19.35 2.58
CA GLU A 105 -31.69 -19.12 2.28
C GLU A 105 -30.99 -19.01 3.63
N GLU A 106 -30.45 -20.14 4.10
CA GLU A 106 -29.56 -20.20 5.25
C GLU A 106 -28.45 -19.16 5.10
N GLU A 107 -28.52 -18.15 5.94
CA GLU A 107 -27.47 -17.15 6.12
C GLU A 107 -26.17 -17.83 6.59
N SER A 108 -25.07 -17.36 6.00
CA SER A 108 -23.66 -17.57 6.37
C SER A 108 -22.99 -18.87 5.90
N GLN A 109 -22.32 -18.79 4.75
CA GLN A 109 -21.09 -19.56 4.57
C GLN A 109 -19.94 -18.64 4.22
N LEU A 110 -19.11 -18.37 5.24
CA LEU A 110 -17.74 -17.90 5.12
C LEU A 110 -17.11 -18.43 3.83
N ASP A 111 -16.76 -17.56 2.87
CA ASP A 111 -16.00 -17.97 1.69
C ASP A 111 -14.55 -18.31 2.11
N LYS A 112 -14.37 -19.53 2.64
CA LYS A 112 -13.10 -19.97 3.20
C LYS A 112 -12.04 -20.16 2.12
N GLY A 113 -12.45 -20.36 0.87
CA GLY A 113 -11.60 -20.51 -0.30
C GLY A 113 -12.13 -21.55 -1.28
N SER A 114 -11.54 -21.58 -2.46
CA SER A 114 -11.90 -22.46 -3.56
C SER A 114 -10.98 -23.69 -3.65
N ILE A 115 -11.58 -24.88 -3.79
CA ILE A 115 -10.87 -26.16 -3.82
C ILE A 115 -11.20 -26.88 -5.12
N LEU A 116 -10.18 -27.41 -5.79
CA LEU A 116 -10.34 -28.39 -6.86
C LEU A 116 -10.08 -29.79 -6.30
N LEU A 117 -11.10 -30.63 -6.33
CA LEU A 117 -11.05 -32.03 -5.96
C LEU A 117 -10.80 -32.89 -7.19
N VAL A 118 -9.79 -33.77 -7.15
CA VAL A 118 -9.41 -34.63 -8.26
C VAL A 118 -9.28 -36.07 -7.78
N ASP A 119 -10.16 -36.94 -8.27
CA ASP A 119 -10.25 -38.37 -7.94
C ASP A 119 -10.96 -39.06 -9.12
N ASP A 120 -10.64 -40.32 -9.42
CA ASP A 120 -11.29 -41.06 -10.52
C ASP A 120 -12.59 -41.75 -10.08
N GLN A 121 -12.82 -41.89 -8.78
CA GLN A 121 -14.04 -42.47 -8.21
C GLN A 121 -15.07 -41.37 -7.93
N VAL A 122 -16.25 -41.49 -8.56
CA VAL A 122 -17.33 -40.50 -8.45
C VAL A 122 -17.86 -40.42 -7.02
N GLU A 123 -17.88 -41.54 -6.30
CA GLU A 123 -18.32 -41.62 -4.92
C GLU A 123 -17.43 -40.78 -3.98
N ASN A 124 -16.11 -40.88 -4.14
CA ASN A 124 -15.14 -40.06 -3.40
C ASN A 124 -15.36 -38.57 -3.69
N LEU A 125 -15.58 -38.23 -4.97
CA LEU A 125 -15.85 -36.86 -5.38
C LEU A 125 -17.11 -36.30 -4.72
N GLN A 126 -18.20 -37.07 -4.67
CA GLN A 126 -19.47 -36.64 -4.11
C GLN A 126 -19.40 -36.45 -2.59
N ILE A 127 -18.85 -37.43 -1.87
CA ILE A 127 -18.74 -37.40 -0.41
C ILE A 127 -17.89 -36.22 0.02
N LEU A 128 -16.67 -36.12 -0.51
CA LEU A 128 -15.73 -35.10 -0.05
C LEU A 128 -16.14 -33.70 -0.50
N SER A 129 -16.75 -33.56 -1.69
CA SER A 129 -17.32 -32.29 -2.13
C SER A 129 -18.45 -31.82 -1.22
N LYS A 130 -19.37 -32.72 -0.84
CA LYS A 130 -20.46 -32.40 0.11
C LYS A 130 -19.90 -31.92 1.45
N LEU A 131 -18.99 -32.69 2.05
CA LEU A 131 -18.43 -32.37 3.37
C LEU A 131 -17.66 -31.03 3.37
N LEU A 132 -16.88 -30.75 2.32
CA LEU A 132 -16.15 -29.49 2.20
C LEU A 132 -17.10 -28.30 1.96
N LYS A 133 -18.14 -28.47 1.15
CA LYS A 133 -19.16 -27.44 0.93
C LYS A 133 -19.92 -27.10 2.22
N GLU A 134 -20.36 -28.11 2.96
CA GLU A 134 -21.02 -27.93 4.28
C GLU A 134 -20.13 -27.16 5.28
N ASN A 135 -18.81 -27.13 5.05
CA ASN A 135 -17.85 -26.40 5.88
C ASN A 135 -17.46 -25.02 5.32
N GLY A 136 -18.13 -24.53 4.27
CA GLY A 136 -17.96 -23.19 3.70
C GLY A 136 -16.88 -23.08 2.61
N TYR A 137 -16.49 -24.18 1.96
CA TYR A 137 -15.57 -24.14 0.82
C TYR A 137 -16.29 -24.20 -0.52
N GLN A 138 -15.79 -23.44 -1.50
CA GLN A 138 -16.25 -23.57 -2.88
C GLN A 138 -15.55 -24.74 -3.56
N VAL A 139 -16.26 -25.83 -3.82
CA VAL A 139 -15.63 -27.06 -4.36
C VAL A 139 -16.03 -27.30 -5.81
N ARG A 140 -15.00 -27.49 -6.65
CA ARG A 140 -15.13 -28.04 -8.00
C ARG A 140 -14.50 -29.41 -8.05
N SER A 141 -15.14 -30.35 -8.74
CA SER A 141 -14.65 -31.72 -8.87
C SER A 141 -14.20 -32.03 -10.30
N ALA A 142 -13.15 -32.83 -10.43
CA ALA A 142 -12.63 -33.33 -11.70
C ALA A 142 -12.43 -34.85 -11.61
N ASN A 143 -13.11 -35.59 -12.49
CA ASN A 143 -12.97 -37.04 -12.57
C ASN A 143 -11.70 -37.41 -13.36
N GLY A 144 -10.56 -37.38 -12.69
CA GLY A 144 -9.25 -37.70 -13.25
C GLY A 144 -8.39 -36.51 -13.71
N GLY A 145 -7.09 -36.78 -13.87
CA GLY A 145 -6.05 -35.77 -14.09
C GLY A 145 -6.22 -34.92 -15.36
N ASN A 146 -6.68 -35.51 -16.47
CA ASN A 146 -6.89 -34.76 -17.73
C ASN A 146 -7.98 -33.69 -17.61
N ILE A 147 -9.07 -34.01 -16.91
CA ILE A 147 -10.17 -33.06 -16.67
C ILE A 147 -9.69 -31.96 -15.72
N ALA A 148 -8.92 -32.32 -14.70
CA ALA A 148 -8.35 -31.36 -13.75
C ALA A 148 -7.46 -30.32 -14.45
N LEU A 149 -6.53 -30.77 -15.31
CA LEU A 149 -5.64 -29.88 -16.04
C LEU A 149 -6.40 -28.91 -16.97
N ARG A 150 -7.42 -29.40 -17.70
CA ARG A 150 -8.28 -28.54 -18.54
C ARG A 150 -9.09 -27.53 -17.71
N SER A 151 -9.55 -27.92 -16.53
CA SER A 151 -10.30 -27.03 -15.63
C SER A 151 -9.46 -25.85 -15.14
N LEU A 152 -8.16 -26.08 -14.92
CA LEU A 152 -7.21 -25.07 -14.45
C LEU A 152 -6.84 -24.03 -15.51
N GLU A 153 -7.09 -24.29 -16.79
CA GLU A 153 -6.94 -23.28 -17.83
C GLU A 153 -7.98 -22.16 -17.72
N LYS A 154 -9.15 -22.46 -17.15
CA LYS A 154 -10.28 -21.52 -17.04
C LYS A 154 -10.28 -20.77 -15.71
N ILE A 155 -10.22 -21.52 -14.59
CA ILE A 155 -10.37 -20.96 -13.25
C ILE A 155 -9.36 -21.65 -12.34
N LEU A 156 -8.55 -20.86 -11.63
CA LEU A 156 -7.55 -21.35 -10.68
C LEU A 156 -8.17 -21.47 -9.28
N PRO A 157 -8.05 -22.61 -8.59
CA PRO A 157 -8.45 -22.76 -7.20
C PRO A 157 -7.36 -22.22 -6.24
N ASP A 158 -7.75 -22.02 -4.99
CA ASP A 158 -6.82 -21.71 -3.89
C ASP A 158 -6.05 -22.96 -3.43
N LEU A 159 -6.62 -24.15 -3.63
CA LEU A 159 -6.03 -25.43 -3.23
C LEU A 159 -6.51 -26.59 -4.14
N ILE A 160 -5.64 -27.59 -4.32
CA ILE A 160 -5.97 -28.82 -5.06
C ILE A 160 -5.85 -30.02 -4.11
N LEU A 161 -6.92 -30.81 -4.01
CA LEU A 161 -6.92 -32.14 -3.40
C LEU A 161 -6.82 -33.17 -4.52
N LEU A 162 -5.79 -34.02 -4.49
CA LEU A 162 -5.42 -34.85 -5.62
C LEU A 162 -5.19 -36.31 -5.21
N ASP A 163 -5.96 -37.24 -5.75
CA ASP A 163 -5.62 -38.65 -5.65
C ASP A 163 -4.39 -38.98 -6.50
N ILE A 164 -3.56 -39.88 -5.99
CA ILE A 164 -2.41 -40.43 -6.67
C ILE A 164 -2.84 -41.56 -7.61
N LEU A 165 -3.71 -42.45 -7.14
CA LEU A 165 -4.09 -43.66 -7.85
C LEU A 165 -5.23 -43.37 -8.81
N MET A 166 -4.90 -42.87 -10.01
CA MET A 166 -5.87 -42.61 -11.08
C MET A 166 -5.41 -43.26 -12.39
N PRO A 167 -6.34 -43.73 -13.25
CA PRO A 167 -6.01 -44.30 -14.54
C PRO A 167 -5.49 -43.24 -15.53
N ASN A 168 -4.64 -43.68 -16.46
CA ASN A 168 -3.99 -42.88 -17.50
C ASN A 168 -2.94 -41.90 -16.97
N LEU A 169 -3.37 -40.88 -16.21
CA LEU A 169 -2.49 -39.83 -15.70
C LEU A 169 -2.60 -39.81 -14.17
N ASN A 170 -1.55 -40.31 -13.51
CA ASN A 170 -1.56 -40.45 -12.06
C ASN A 170 -1.35 -39.10 -11.37
N GLY A 171 -1.68 -39.00 -10.08
CA GLY A 171 -1.59 -37.75 -9.33
C GLY A 171 -0.17 -37.17 -9.23
N TYR A 172 0.86 -38.03 -9.19
CA TYR A 172 2.25 -37.57 -9.21
C TYR A 172 2.59 -36.83 -10.51
N GLU A 173 2.15 -37.36 -11.64
CA GLU A 173 2.35 -36.75 -12.96
C GLU A 173 1.58 -35.45 -13.09
N VAL A 174 0.32 -35.42 -12.64
CA VAL A 174 -0.49 -34.20 -12.58
C VAL A 174 0.23 -33.13 -11.76
N CYS A 175 0.65 -33.45 -10.54
CA CYS A 175 1.38 -32.50 -9.68
C CYS A 175 2.64 -31.97 -10.35
N LYS A 176 3.43 -32.84 -10.98
CA LYS A 176 4.64 -32.44 -11.72
C LYS A 176 4.33 -31.48 -12.87
N ILE A 177 3.23 -31.67 -13.58
CA ILE A 177 2.78 -30.75 -14.65
C ILE A 177 2.39 -29.39 -14.05
N LEU A 178 1.62 -29.39 -12.95
CA LEU A 178 1.21 -28.17 -12.25
C LEU A 178 2.41 -27.36 -11.76
N LYS A 179 3.38 -28.01 -11.13
CA LYS A 179 4.57 -27.34 -10.58
C LYS A 179 5.52 -26.79 -11.65
N LYS A 180 5.43 -27.26 -12.90
CA LYS A 180 6.21 -26.73 -14.03
C LYS A 180 5.61 -25.46 -14.65
N GLN A 181 4.33 -25.18 -14.43
CA GLN A 181 3.65 -24.05 -15.05
C GLN A 181 3.60 -22.86 -14.10
N ALA A 182 4.09 -21.69 -14.52
CA ALA A 182 4.14 -20.49 -13.69
C ALA A 182 2.78 -20.10 -13.07
N LYS A 183 1.67 -20.34 -13.80
CA LYS A 183 0.31 -20.02 -13.33
C LYS A 183 -0.19 -20.92 -12.19
N THR A 184 0.22 -22.19 -12.16
CA THR A 184 -0.30 -23.20 -11.22
C THR A 184 0.74 -23.66 -10.20
N ALA A 185 2.02 -23.33 -10.39
CA ALA A 185 3.11 -23.82 -9.56
C ALA A 185 2.97 -23.47 -8.07
N LEU A 186 2.39 -22.31 -7.78
CA LEU A 186 2.21 -21.82 -6.42
C LEU A 186 0.91 -22.31 -5.75
N ILE A 187 0.03 -23.00 -6.47
CA ILE A 187 -1.19 -23.56 -5.88
C ILE A 187 -0.79 -24.76 -5.01
N PRO A 188 -1.17 -24.78 -3.72
CA PRO A 188 -0.88 -25.91 -2.85
C PRO A 188 -1.63 -27.16 -3.32
N VAL A 189 -0.91 -28.28 -3.35
CA VAL A 189 -1.46 -29.60 -3.72
C VAL A 189 -1.36 -30.48 -2.49
N ILE A 190 -2.51 -30.94 -1.98
CA ILE A 190 -2.57 -31.96 -0.94
C ILE A 190 -2.91 -33.27 -1.64
N PHE A 191 -2.06 -34.28 -1.48
CA PHE A 191 -2.35 -35.61 -1.97
C PHE A 191 -3.32 -36.32 -1.03
N ILE A 192 -4.31 -37.03 -1.57
CA ILE A 192 -5.23 -37.88 -0.79
C ILE A 192 -5.23 -39.27 -1.41
N SER A 193 -4.56 -40.25 -0.80
CA SER A 193 -4.45 -41.58 -1.42
C SER A 193 -4.40 -42.74 -0.43
N ALA A 194 -4.67 -43.95 -0.92
CA ALA A 194 -4.59 -45.19 -0.14
C ALA A 194 -3.15 -45.67 0.11
N LEU A 195 -2.15 -45.07 -0.56
CA LEU A 195 -0.75 -45.35 -0.33
C LEU A 195 -0.34 -44.81 1.06
N ASN A 196 0.24 -45.65 1.93
CA ASN A 196 0.63 -45.23 3.28
C ASN A 196 2.11 -45.47 3.60
N GLU A 197 2.89 -45.95 2.62
CA GLU A 197 4.31 -46.16 2.86
C GLU A 197 5.06 -44.83 2.95
N PRO A 198 6.07 -44.72 3.84
CA PRO A 198 6.88 -43.49 3.95
C PRO A 198 7.47 -43.02 2.62
N ILE A 199 7.81 -43.97 1.73
CA ILE A 199 8.41 -43.67 0.42
C ILE A 199 7.44 -42.90 -0.49
N ASP A 200 6.15 -43.17 -0.42
CA ASP A 200 5.13 -42.46 -1.19
C ASP A 200 4.96 -41.03 -0.69
N LYS A 201 4.99 -40.83 0.62
CA LYS A 201 4.92 -39.49 1.24
C LYS A 201 6.12 -38.66 0.84
N ILE A 202 7.33 -39.21 0.92
CA ILE A 202 8.56 -38.53 0.48
C ILE A 202 8.46 -38.13 -0.98
N LYS A 203 8.06 -39.05 -1.85
CA LYS A 203 7.89 -38.80 -3.30
C LYS A 203 6.86 -37.69 -3.58
N ALA A 204 5.76 -37.66 -2.83
CA ALA A 204 4.75 -36.61 -2.92
C ALA A 204 5.34 -35.21 -2.66
N PHE A 205 6.13 -35.06 -1.60
CA PHE A 205 6.77 -33.80 -1.24
C PHE A 205 7.87 -33.40 -2.24
N GLU A 206 8.69 -34.34 -2.71
CA GLU A 206 9.73 -34.09 -3.72
C GLU A 206 9.17 -33.57 -5.05
N LEU A 207 7.96 -33.99 -5.40
CA LEU A 207 7.25 -33.52 -6.60
C LEU A 207 6.53 -32.17 -6.39
N GLY A 208 6.69 -31.55 -5.22
CA GLY A 208 6.13 -30.25 -4.86
C GLY A 208 4.76 -30.32 -4.18
N GLY A 209 4.33 -31.50 -3.73
CA GLY A 209 3.19 -31.63 -2.83
C GLY A 209 3.36 -30.77 -1.59
N SER A 210 2.31 -30.06 -1.21
CA SER A 210 2.30 -29.24 0.00
C SER A 210 1.91 -30.03 1.23
N ASP A 211 1.12 -31.09 1.05
CA ASP A 211 0.74 -32.01 2.12
C ASP A 211 0.27 -33.38 1.60
N TYR A 212 0.03 -34.33 2.52
CA TYR A 212 -0.40 -35.69 2.25
C TYR A 212 -1.43 -36.17 3.28
N ILE A 213 -2.52 -36.78 2.80
CA ILE A 213 -3.59 -37.42 3.59
C ILE A 213 -3.74 -38.87 3.12
N THR A 214 -3.73 -39.80 4.07
CA THR A 214 -3.90 -41.24 3.79
C THR A 214 -5.38 -41.63 3.88
N LYS A 215 -5.88 -42.44 2.94
CA LYS A 215 -7.21 -43.05 3.01
C LYS A 215 -7.16 -44.33 3.88
N PRO A 216 -8.17 -44.62 4.72
CA PRO A 216 -9.33 -43.78 5.03
C PRO A 216 -8.94 -42.57 5.89
N PHE A 217 -9.58 -41.42 5.66
CA PHE A 217 -9.30 -40.15 6.34
C PHE A 217 -10.44 -39.73 7.27
N GLU A 218 -10.11 -38.96 8.29
CA GLU A 218 -11.09 -38.29 9.13
C GLU A 218 -11.40 -36.89 8.59
N LEU A 219 -12.66 -36.48 8.61
CA LEU A 219 -13.08 -35.17 8.10
C LEU A 219 -12.31 -34.01 8.78
N GLN A 220 -12.11 -34.12 10.10
CA GLN A 220 -11.39 -33.09 10.87
C GLN A 220 -9.93 -32.96 10.41
N GLU A 221 -9.27 -34.06 10.03
CA GLU A 221 -7.92 -34.01 9.48
C GLU A 221 -7.90 -33.25 8.14
N VAL A 222 -8.83 -33.58 7.24
CA VAL A 222 -8.91 -32.91 5.93
C VAL A 222 -9.16 -31.41 6.11
N LEU A 223 -10.12 -31.02 6.94
CA LEU A 223 -10.45 -29.62 7.18
C LEU A 223 -9.27 -28.84 7.78
N ALA A 224 -8.56 -29.42 8.75
CA ALA A 224 -7.40 -28.77 9.38
C ALA A 224 -6.27 -28.54 8.37
N ARG A 225 -5.94 -29.54 7.55
CA ARG A 225 -4.87 -29.43 6.53
C ARG A 225 -5.26 -28.47 5.41
N VAL A 226 -6.50 -28.53 4.94
CA VAL A 226 -7.04 -27.60 3.93
C VAL A 226 -7.02 -26.17 4.42
N SER A 227 -7.52 -25.89 5.64
CA SER A 227 -7.56 -24.53 6.18
C SER A 227 -6.15 -23.97 6.38
N CYS A 228 -5.21 -24.78 6.85
CA CYS A 228 -3.81 -24.41 7.01
C CYS A 228 -3.18 -23.99 5.68
N GLN A 229 -3.30 -24.84 4.65
CA GLN A 229 -2.69 -24.57 3.34
C GLN A 229 -3.32 -23.37 2.62
N ILE A 230 -4.64 -23.20 2.71
CA ILE A 230 -5.32 -22.02 2.15
C ILE A 230 -4.89 -20.75 2.89
N THR A 231 -4.79 -20.79 4.22
CA THR A 231 -4.33 -19.64 5.03
C THR A 231 -2.90 -19.25 4.66
N LEU A 232 -1.99 -20.22 4.56
CA LEU A 232 -0.61 -19.99 4.13
C LEU A 232 -0.54 -19.40 2.71
N ARG A 233 -1.38 -19.90 1.79
CA ARG A 233 -1.46 -19.38 0.41
C ARG A 233 -1.93 -17.93 0.39
N LYS A 234 -2.99 -17.59 1.15
CA LYS A 234 -3.52 -16.23 1.27
C LYS A 234 -2.48 -15.27 1.86
N GLN A 235 -1.81 -15.66 2.95
CA GLN A 235 -0.75 -14.87 3.57
C GLN A 235 0.42 -14.61 2.61
N ARG A 236 0.83 -15.61 1.84
CA ARG A 236 1.91 -15.46 0.85
C ARG A 236 1.53 -14.48 -0.27
N ILE A 237 0.31 -14.57 -0.80
CA ILE A 237 -0.19 -13.64 -1.82
C ILE A 237 -0.23 -12.20 -1.27
N GLN A 238 -0.69 -12.03 -0.02
CA GLN A 238 -0.74 -10.72 0.63
C GLN A 238 0.67 -10.12 0.81
N LEU A 239 1.62 -10.92 1.29
CA LEU A 239 3.00 -10.49 1.47
C LEU A 239 3.67 -10.11 0.15
N GLU A 240 3.45 -10.91 -0.92
CA GLU A 240 3.96 -10.59 -2.25
C GLU A 240 3.39 -9.27 -2.79
N ALA A 241 2.12 -8.99 -2.52
CA ALA A 241 1.48 -7.72 -2.87
C ALA A 241 2.07 -6.53 -2.08
N GLU A 242 2.28 -6.70 -0.77
CA GLU A 242 2.87 -5.67 0.11
C GLU A 242 4.31 -5.35 -0.29
N ILE A 243 5.13 -6.36 -0.56
CA ILE A 243 6.52 -6.18 -1.05
C ILE A 243 6.51 -5.38 -2.35
N LYS A 244 5.62 -5.71 -3.28
CA LYS A 244 5.51 -5.00 -4.56
C LYS A 244 5.10 -3.54 -4.36
N GLN A 245 4.17 -3.27 -3.45
CA GLN A 245 3.74 -1.92 -3.11
C GLN A 245 4.90 -1.12 -2.49
N HIS A 246 5.62 -1.69 -1.53
CA HIS A 246 6.79 -1.04 -0.93
C HIS A 246 7.88 -0.73 -1.95
N GLN A 247 8.15 -1.62 -2.91
CA GLN A 247 9.11 -1.36 -3.99
C GLN A 247 8.69 -0.16 -4.83
N GLN A 248 7.41 -0.05 -5.19
CA GLN A 248 6.87 1.10 -5.92
C GLN A 248 7.01 2.40 -5.11
N THR A 249 6.69 2.37 -3.82
CA THR A 249 6.86 3.52 -2.93
C THR A 249 8.32 3.96 -2.87
N ILE A 250 9.25 3.02 -2.71
CA ILE A 250 10.69 3.30 -2.69
C ILE A 250 11.15 3.94 -4.01
N GLU A 251 10.69 3.44 -5.15
CA GLU A 251 11.01 4.01 -6.47
C GLU A 251 10.50 5.45 -6.60
N ILE A 252 9.26 5.71 -6.21
CA ILE A 252 8.68 7.06 -6.20
C ILE A 252 9.49 8.00 -5.29
N LEU A 253 9.89 7.54 -4.10
CA LEU A 253 10.71 8.33 -3.19
C LEU A 253 12.09 8.65 -3.79
N TYR A 254 12.73 7.69 -4.48
CA TYR A 254 13.99 7.95 -5.17
C TYR A 254 13.85 8.97 -6.29
N GLN A 255 12.77 8.89 -7.08
CA GLN A 255 12.49 9.86 -8.13
C GLN A 255 12.25 11.27 -7.55
N SER A 256 11.41 11.38 -6.52
CA SER A 256 11.17 12.64 -5.82
C SER A 256 12.47 13.23 -5.26
N ARG A 257 13.30 12.41 -4.60
CA ARG A 257 14.59 12.83 -4.07
C ARG A 257 15.54 13.31 -5.17
N SER A 258 15.56 12.65 -6.32
CA SER A 258 16.39 13.06 -7.47
C SER A 258 15.95 14.41 -8.04
N ILE A 259 14.65 14.61 -8.22
CA ILE A 259 14.07 15.88 -8.68
C ILE A 259 14.42 17.00 -7.70
N LEU A 260 14.19 16.79 -6.40
CA LEU A 260 14.54 17.77 -5.37
C LEU A 260 16.04 18.07 -5.36
N ALA A 261 16.90 17.06 -5.46
CA ALA A 261 18.35 17.26 -5.54
C ALA A 261 18.74 18.11 -6.75
N SER A 262 18.15 17.89 -7.92
CA SER A 262 18.37 18.70 -9.12
C SER A 262 18.01 20.18 -8.89
N ILE A 263 16.82 20.44 -8.34
CA ILE A 263 16.36 21.81 -8.04
C ILE A 263 17.28 22.48 -7.02
N LEU A 264 17.66 21.76 -5.96
CA LEU A 264 18.49 22.27 -4.88
C LEU A 264 19.92 22.56 -5.33
N ASN A 265 20.47 21.73 -6.21
CA ASN A 265 21.83 21.88 -6.75
C ASN A 265 21.94 23.09 -7.71
N TYR A 266 20.87 23.45 -8.40
CA TYR A 266 20.84 24.65 -9.25
C TYR A 266 20.65 25.94 -8.46
N SER A 267 20.13 25.87 -7.23
CA SER A 267 19.84 27.05 -6.43
C SER A 267 21.11 27.80 -6.01
N TYR A 268 21.14 29.10 -6.29
CA TYR A 268 22.20 30.00 -5.84
C TYR A 268 22.12 30.31 -4.34
N HIS A 269 20.95 30.13 -3.72
CA HIS A 269 20.77 30.30 -2.29
C HIS A 269 21.27 29.08 -1.54
N GLY A 270 21.93 29.29 -0.40
CA GLY A 270 22.28 28.21 0.50
C GLY A 270 21.03 27.68 1.19
N ILE A 271 20.65 26.44 0.93
CA ILE A 271 19.47 25.81 1.51
C ILE A 271 19.92 24.66 2.40
N ALA A 272 19.42 24.63 3.63
CA ALA A 272 19.58 23.52 4.54
C ALA A 272 18.27 23.21 5.30
N ALA A 273 18.11 21.98 5.76
CA ALA A 273 17.00 21.57 6.60
C ALA A 273 17.52 20.85 7.83
N PHE A 274 16.91 21.13 8.98
CA PHE A 274 17.32 20.60 10.27
C PHE A 274 16.11 20.09 11.05
N GLU A 275 16.26 18.97 11.73
CA GLU A 275 15.28 18.39 12.65
C GLU A 275 15.72 18.65 14.10
N ALA A 276 14.81 19.04 15.00
CA ALA A 276 15.17 19.22 16.39
C ALA A 276 15.50 17.86 17.05
N ILE A 277 16.56 17.84 17.84
CA ILE A 277 16.90 16.77 18.77
C ILE A 277 16.47 17.25 20.16
N ARG A 278 15.62 16.48 20.82
CA ARG A 278 15.11 16.80 22.15
C ARG A 278 15.71 15.89 23.21
N SER A 279 15.89 16.45 24.40
CA SER A 279 16.21 15.68 25.60
C SER A 279 15.06 14.72 25.93
N PRO A 280 15.35 13.45 26.24
CA PRO A 280 14.33 12.48 26.61
C PRO A 280 13.73 12.74 27.99
N VAL A 281 14.31 13.65 28.79
CA VAL A 281 13.91 13.89 30.19
C VAL A 281 12.89 15.03 30.32
N ASP A 282 13.13 16.14 29.63
CA ASP A 282 12.36 17.39 29.74
C ASP A 282 11.76 17.86 28.40
N ALA A 283 11.99 17.10 27.32
CA ALA A 283 11.57 17.41 25.95
C ALA A 283 12.09 18.75 25.41
N GLU A 284 13.09 19.36 26.05
CA GLU A 284 13.74 20.57 25.57
C GLU A 284 14.61 20.29 24.36
N ILE A 285 14.71 21.26 23.44
CA ILE A 285 15.54 21.13 22.25
C ILE A 285 17.00 21.29 22.67
N THR A 286 17.75 20.19 22.59
CA THR A 286 19.17 20.14 22.95
C THR A 286 20.08 20.34 21.74
N ASP A 287 19.63 19.96 20.55
CA ASP A 287 20.42 20.08 19.32
C ASP A 287 19.53 20.01 18.05
N PHE A 288 20.19 20.00 16.90
CA PHE A 288 19.59 19.83 15.60
C PHE A 288 20.33 18.76 14.81
N ARG A 289 19.59 17.92 14.08
CA ARG A 289 20.12 16.99 13.09
C ARG A 289 19.99 17.59 11.71
N CYS A 290 21.08 17.62 10.96
CA CYS A 290 21.04 18.06 9.58
C CYS A 290 20.34 17.01 8.70
N LEU A 291 19.22 17.38 8.06
CA LEU A 291 18.46 16.52 7.16
C LEU A 291 18.86 16.69 5.70
N LEU A 292 19.21 17.91 5.31
CA LEU A 292 19.56 18.24 3.93
C LEU A 292 20.44 19.48 3.88
N VAL A 293 21.39 19.52 2.94
CA VAL A 293 22.21 20.69 2.62
C VAL A 293 22.46 20.70 1.12
N ASN A 294 22.18 21.82 0.46
CA ASN A 294 22.56 22.00 -0.94
C ASN A 294 24.03 22.48 -1.07
N PRO A 295 24.64 22.38 -2.27
CA PRO A 295 26.03 22.79 -2.48
C PRO A 295 26.31 24.25 -2.09
N ALA A 296 25.42 25.19 -2.44
CA ALA A 296 25.59 26.60 -2.12
C ALA A 296 25.69 26.86 -0.60
N PHE A 297 24.92 26.14 0.22
CA PHE A 297 25.02 26.25 1.68
C PHE A 297 26.36 25.68 2.18
N ALA A 298 26.78 24.53 1.64
CA ALA A 298 28.04 23.90 2.01
C ALA A 298 29.25 24.80 1.67
N GLU A 299 29.23 25.41 0.47
CA GLU A 299 30.21 26.39 0.02
C GLU A 299 30.26 27.63 0.93
N CYS A 300 29.13 28.13 1.43
CA CYS A 300 29.11 29.26 2.36
C CYS A 300 29.97 29.03 3.60
N PHE A 301 30.16 27.77 4.02
CA PHE A 301 30.94 27.42 5.20
C PHE A 301 32.27 26.72 4.88
N ASN A 302 32.68 26.67 3.60
CA ASN A 302 33.85 25.91 3.13
C ASN A 302 33.85 24.45 3.59
N LEU A 303 32.68 23.82 3.58
CA LEU A 303 32.50 22.41 3.92
C LEU A 303 31.89 21.65 2.75
N THR A 304 32.03 20.34 2.76
CA THR A 304 31.26 19.46 1.86
C THR A 304 29.89 19.16 2.47
N SER A 305 28.88 18.89 1.63
CA SER A 305 27.56 18.48 2.12
C SER A 305 27.64 17.24 3.02
N SER A 306 28.53 16.29 2.73
CA SER A 306 28.76 15.09 3.56
C SER A 306 29.26 15.43 4.97
N GLN A 307 30.19 16.38 5.10
CA GLN A 307 30.72 16.80 6.40
C GLN A 307 29.68 17.51 7.26
N LEU A 308 28.72 18.21 6.65
CA LEU A 308 27.62 18.85 7.38
C LEU A 308 26.54 17.84 7.79
N MET A 309 26.24 16.89 6.90
CA MET A 309 25.22 15.85 7.13
C MET A 309 25.63 14.80 8.18
N THR A 310 26.94 14.53 8.33
CA THR A 310 27.47 13.52 9.27
C THR A 310 27.87 14.08 10.63
N ARG A 311 27.73 15.40 10.84
CA ARG A 311 28.10 16.04 12.12
C ARG A 311 27.19 15.57 13.25
N LYS A 312 27.81 15.35 14.42
CA LYS A 312 27.12 14.94 15.64
C LYS A 312 26.30 16.06 16.29
N SER A 313 26.74 17.31 16.15
CA SER A 313 26.05 18.49 16.66
C SER A 313 26.04 19.62 15.62
N CYS A 314 24.85 20.09 15.26
CA CYS A 314 24.69 21.28 14.43
C CYS A 314 24.81 22.55 15.27
N LEU A 315 24.46 22.51 16.56
CA LEU A 315 24.64 23.65 17.44
C LEU A 315 26.09 24.02 17.68
N ASP A 316 26.95 23.04 17.91
CA ASP A 316 28.38 23.28 18.08
C ASP A 316 28.97 23.90 16.80
N PHE A 317 28.46 23.50 15.64
CA PHE A 317 28.83 24.10 14.36
C PHE A 317 28.41 25.57 14.28
N PHE A 318 27.16 25.92 14.62
CA PHE A 318 26.71 27.31 14.59
C PHE A 318 27.49 28.17 15.59
N LYS A 319 27.71 27.66 16.82
CA LYS A 319 28.51 28.33 17.85
C LYS A 319 29.96 28.55 17.41
N ALA A 320 30.60 27.55 16.81
CA ALA A 320 31.98 27.66 16.32
C ALA A 320 32.15 28.71 15.19
N ASN A 321 31.06 29.05 14.49
CA ASN A 321 31.03 30.09 13.47
C ASN A 321 30.47 31.43 14.00
N ASN A 322 30.35 31.59 15.32
CA ASN A 322 29.79 32.76 16.00
C ASN A 322 28.35 33.10 15.54
N LEU A 323 27.55 32.08 15.25
CA LEU A 323 26.15 32.23 14.82
C LEU A 323 25.21 31.97 16.01
N ASP A 324 24.60 33.03 16.52
CA ASP A 324 23.67 32.96 17.64
C ASP A 324 22.22 32.78 17.17
N TRP A 325 21.95 31.64 16.53
CA TRP A 325 20.64 31.37 15.92
C TRP A 325 19.75 30.43 16.73
N LEU A 326 20.27 29.81 17.80
CA LEU A 326 19.56 28.79 18.57
C LEU A 326 18.22 29.29 19.11
N GLU A 327 18.21 30.42 19.82
CA GLU A 327 16.97 30.98 20.38
C GLU A 327 15.96 31.32 19.28
N GLY A 328 16.46 31.87 18.15
CA GLY A 328 15.66 32.14 16.97
C GLY A 328 15.00 30.88 16.41
N PHE A 329 15.75 29.79 16.29
CA PHE A 329 15.27 28.50 15.78
C PHE A 329 14.25 27.85 16.71
N ILE A 330 14.51 27.86 18.01
CA ILE A 330 13.55 27.38 19.02
C ILE A 330 12.24 28.17 18.91
N LYS A 331 12.33 29.50 18.74
CA LYS A 331 11.16 30.35 18.57
C LYS A 331 10.41 30.03 17.27
N VAL A 332 11.10 29.75 16.17
CA VAL A 332 10.47 29.32 14.89
C VAL A 332 9.68 28.04 15.09
N ILE A 333 10.24 27.03 15.76
CA ILE A 333 9.57 25.74 15.97
C ILE A 333 8.36 25.90 16.89
N LYS A 334 8.51 26.65 17.99
CA LYS A 334 7.43 26.89 18.96
C LYS A 334 6.31 27.75 18.41
N THR A 335 6.63 28.82 17.66
CA THR A 335 5.65 29.85 17.28
C THR A 335 5.25 29.82 15.80
N GLY A 336 6.00 29.11 14.95
CA GLY A 336 5.83 29.12 13.50
C GLY A 336 6.26 30.42 12.81
N LYS A 337 6.64 31.47 13.56
CA LYS A 337 7.06 32.74 12.99
C LYS A 337 8.44 32.64 12.37
N THR A 338 8.57 33.09 11.13
CA THR A 338 9.83 33.13 10.39
C THR A 338 10.88 33.93 11.17
N PHE A 339 12.07 33.36 11.33
CA PHE A 339 13.24 34.05 11.81
C PHE A 339 13.99 34.66 10.63
N GLN A 340 14.43 35.91 10.79
CA GLN A 340 15.16 36.63 9.76
C GLN A 340 16.28 37.44 10.40
N GLN A 341 17.52 37.25 9.94
CA GLN A 341 18.68 37.98 10.44
C GLN A 341 19.72 38.19 9.34
N LYS A 342 20.41 39.33 9.35
CA LYS A 342 21.61 39.53 8.53
C LYS A 342 22.83 39.00 9.26
N PHE A 343 23.67 38.25 8.57
CA PHE A 343 24.96 37.82 9.11
C PHE A 343 26.09 38.12 8.12
N TYR A 344 27.24 38.44 8.69
CA TYR A 344 28.46 38.74 7.96
C TYR A 344 29.40 37.55 8.10
N TYR A 345 29.84 36.99 6.98
CA TYR A 345 30.73 35.84 6.99
C TYR A 345 31.67 35.90 5.80
N GLN A 346 32.97 35.73 6.07
CA GLN A 346 34.05 35.75 5.06
C GLN A 346 33.92 36.89 4.03
N ASN A 347 33.71 38.12 4.52
CA ASN A 347 33.61 39.34 3.71
C ASN A 347 32.40 39.39 2.76
N LYS A 348 31.37 38.57 3.00
CA LYS A 348 30.07 38.62 2.33
C LYS A 348 28.96 38.86 3.34
N VAL A 349 27.88 39.50 2.88
CA VAL A 349 26.67 39.70 3.68
C VAL A 349 25.60 38.75 3.19
N TYR A 350 24.99 38.04 4.12
CA TYR A 350 23.90 37.12 3.83
C TYR A 350 22.68 37.49 4.65
N GLN A 351 21.51 37.33 4.04
CA GLN A 351 20.22 37.33 4.70
C GLN A 351 19.84 35.89 5.01
N VAL A 352 19.69 35.57 6.30
CA VAL A 352 19.20 34.26 6.76
C VAL A 352 17.71 34.34 6.95
N PHE A 353 17.02 33.31 6.47
CA PHE A 353 15.63 33.03 6.79
C PHE A 353 15.55 31.64 7.40
N ALA A 354 14.84 31.50 8.51
CA ALA A 354 14.46 30.19 9.04
C ALA A 354 12.94 30.07 9.12
N VAL A 355 12.41 29.00 8.55
CA VAL A 355 10.96 28.70 8.53
C VAL A 355 10.74 27.34 9.16
N LYS A 356 9.58 27.14 9.80
CA LYS A 356 9.25 25.87 10.46
C LYS A 356 9.08 24.74 9.43
N LEU A 357 9.65 23.58 9.75
CA LEU A 357 9.53 22.33 9.00
C LEU A 357 9.19 21.19 9.97
N GLY A 358 7.92 20.89 10.17
CA GLY A 358 7.51 19.89 11.18
C GLY A 358 8.01 20.27 12.58
N ASP A 359 8.78 19.38 13.23
CA ASP A 359 9.52 19.65 14.47
C ASP A 359 10.96 20.14 14.22
N GLY A 360 11.17 20.85 13.13
CA GLY A 360 12.46 21.32 12.66
C GLY A 360 12.35 22.65 11.93
N ILE A 361 13.39 23.00 11.18
CA ILE A 361 13.49 24.25 10.42
C ILE A 361 14.10 24.03 9.03
N THR A 362 13.71 24.84 8.07
CA THR A 362 14.48 25.09 6.85
C THR A 362 15.24 26.41 6.99
N LEU A 363 16.50 26.42 6.57
CA LEU A 363 17.35 27.60 6.48
C LEU A 363 17.61 27.96 5.03
N THR A 364 17.44 29.24 4.72
CA THR A 364 17.84 29.83 3.44
C THR A 364 18.84 30.95 3.71
N LEU A 365 20.03 30.84 3.12
CA LEU A 365 21.08 31.84 3.08
C LEU A 365 21.03 32.53 1.72
N GLN A 366 20.51 33.75 1.71
CA GLN A 366 20.47 34.58 0.52
C GLN A 366 21.64 35.56 0.55
N PRO A 367 22.63 35.46 -0.36
CA PRO A 367 23.68 36.46 -0.47
C PRO A 367 23.08 37.81 -0.88
N LEU A 368 23.48 38.87 -0.17
CA LEU A 368 23.14 40.25 -0.52
C LEU A 368 24.28 40.82 -1.35
N LEU A 369 23.98 41.23 -2.58
CA LEU A 369 24.93 42.00 -3.38
C LEU A 369 25.18 43.32 -2.67
N GLU A 370 26.43 43.59 -2.28
CA GLU A 370 26.82 44.95 -1.93
C GLU A 370 26.58 45.81 -3.18
N LYS A 371 25.74 46.83 -3.05
CA LYS A 371 25.66 47.88 -4.08
C LYS A 371 27.07 48.39 -4.25
N GLY A 372 27.69 48.08 -5.38
CA GLY A 372 28.98 48.66 -5.74
C GLY A 372 28.89 50.16 -5.53
N GLY A 373 29.83 50.69 -4.75
CA GLY A 373 30.11 52.12 -4.74
C GLY A 373 30.49 52.52 -6.15
N LEU A 374 29.53 53.01 -6.92
CA LEU A 374 29.80 54.02 -7.93
C LEU A 374 30.07 55.31 -7.15
N SER A 375 31.30 55.44 -6.69
CA SER A 375 31.86 56.67 -6.12
C SER A 375 33.22 56.89 -6.76
N GLY A 376 33.32 57.95 -7.57
CA GLY A 376 34.56 58.41 -8.21
C GLY A 376 34.33 58.78 -9.66
#